data_AF-A0A328BQB2-F1
#
_entry.id   AF-A0A328BQB2-F1
#
_cell.length_a   1.000
_cell.length_b   1.000
_cell.length_c   1.000
_cell.angle_alpha   90.00
_cell.angle_beta   90.00
_cell.angle_gamma   90.00
#
_symmetry.space_group_name_H-M   'P 1'
#
loop_
_entity.id
_entity.type
_entity.pdbx_description
1 polymer ?
#
loop_
_entity_poly.entity_id
_entity_poly.type
_entity_poly.pdbx_seq_one_letter_code
_entity_poly.pdbx_strand_id
1 'polypeptide(L)'
;MSEFLRLRRLSWLLLVLVVLAGPALSGCRLFHPYRIPNPKGPVVKVKKSKKKDPDATEAADGSSTDAAVEPAKVQKNSYDKNGLLKKPKMNRRKLKKKIGQRRFLGITLPF
;
A
#
# COMPACT_ATOMS: atom_id res chain seq x y z
N MET A 1 45.01 -49.72 -15.34
CA MET A 1 43.54 -49.58 -15.56
C MET A 1 42.78 -48.98 -14.37
N SER A 2 43.24 -49.13 -13.14
CA SER A 2 42.58 -48.62 -11.91
C SER A 2 42.48 -47.10 -11.82
N GLU A 3 43.48 -46.35 -12.30
CA GLU A 3 43.51 -44.88 -12.24
C GLU A 3 42.41 -44.21 -13.08
N PHE A 4 42.09 -44.77 -14.25
CA PHE A 4 41.01 -44.28 -15.12
C PHE A 4 39.62 -44.40 -14.45
N LEU A 5 39.40 -45.47 -13.69
CA LEU A 5 38.16 -45.67 -12.95
C LEU A 5 38.01 -44.67 -11.79
N ARG A 6 39.13 -44.28 -11.16
CA ARG A 6 39.16 -43.25 -10.10
C ARG A 6 38.84 -41.87 -10.65
N LEU A 7 39.47 -41.47 -11.78
CA LEU A 7 39.18 -40.21 -12.46
C LEU A 7 37.72 -40.10 -12.88
N ARG A 8 37.13 -41.19 -13.39
CA ARG A 8 35.72 -41.22 -13.81
C ARG A 8 34.77 -41.06 -12.63
N ARG A 9 35.07 -41.69 -11.48
CA ARG A 9 34.29 -41.52 -10.24
C ARG A 9 34.42 -40.10 -9.66
N LEU A 10 35.62 -39.52 -9.65
CA LEU A 10 35.85 -38.15 -9.20
C LEU A 10 35.12 -37.14 -10.09
N SER A 11 35.16 -37.33 -11.40
CA SER A 11 34.41 -36.53 -12.37
C SER A 11 32.90 -36.57 -12.10
N TRP A 12 32.35 -37.76 -11.81
CA TRP A 12 30.94 -37.91 -11.45
C TRP A 12 30.58 -37.20 -10.14
N LEU A 13 31.42 -37.33 -9.11
CA LEU A 13 31.22 -36.64 -7.84
C LEU A 13 31.25 -35.10 -8.00
N LEU A 14 32.18 -34.59 -8.81
CA LEU A 14 32.25 -33.16 -9.14
C LEU A 14 31.00 -32.67 -9.87
N LEU A 15 30.50 -33.45 -10.84
CA LEU A 15 29.31 -33.11 -11.61
C LEU A 15 28.07 -33.08 -10.71
N VAL A 16 27.91 -34.05 -9.82
CA VAL A 16 26.83 -34.08 -8.82
C VAL A 16 26.90 -32.87 -7.89
N LEU A 17 28.10 -32.50 -7.42
CA LEU A 17 28.29 -31.35 -6.55
C LEU A 17 27.90 -30.03 -7.23
N VAL A 18 28.27 -29.84 -8.50
CA VAL A 18 27.90 -28.64 -9.28
C VAL A 18 26.39 -28.57 -9.52
N VAL A 19 25.74 -29.69 -9.83
CA VAL A 19 24.28 -29.73 -10.04
C VAL A 19 23.52 -29.47 -8.74
N LEU A 20 24.03 -29.92 -7.60
CA LEU A 20 23.39 -29.68 -6.30
C LEU A 20 23.62 -28.25 -5.78
N ALA A 21 24.81 -27.68 -6.03
CA ALA A 21 25.18 -26.34 -5.55
C ALA A 21 24.69 -25.20 -6.46
N GLY A 22 24.49 -25.45 -7.75
CA GLY A 22 24.03 -24.45 -8.72
C GLY A 22 22.70 -23.76 -8.35
N PRO A 23 21.63 -24.49 -7.97
CA PRO A 23 20.35 -23.90 -7.58
C PRO A 23 20.43 -23.11 -6.28
N ALA A 24 21.30 -23.52 -5.35
CA ALA A 24 21.50 -22.81 -4.09
C ALA A 24 22.15 -21.44 -4.30
N LEU A 25 23.05 -21.32 -5.29
CA LEU A 25 23.69 -20.06 -5.66
C LEU A 25 22.80 -19.17 -6.52
N SER A 26 21.90 -19.74 -7.34
CA SER A 26 20.94 -18.95 -8.14
C SER A 26 19.76 -18.40 -7.32
N GLY A 27 19.42 -19.05 -6.20
CA GLY A 27 18.43 -18.56 -5.23
C GLY A 27 18.96 -17.52 -4.24
N CYS A 28 20.29 -17.31 -4.19
CA CYS A 28 20.89 -16.26 -3.38
C CYS A 28 20.48 -14.89 -3.93
N ARG A 29 19.75 -14.12 -3.10
CA ARG A 29 19.31 -12.74 -3.32
C ARG A 29 20.44 -11.73 -3.63
N LEU A 30 21.68 -12.20 -3.79
CA LEU A 30 22.83 -11.43 -4.25
C LEU A 30 22.70 -11.03 -5.73
N PHE A 31 22.08 -11.87 -6.57
CA PHE A 31 21.95 -11.64 -8.01
C PHE A 31 20.57 -11.15 -8.47
N HIS A 32 19.68 -10.81 -7.54
CA HIS A 32 18.48 -10.05 -7.90
C HIS A 32 18.81 -8.57 -7.84
N PRO A 33 18.89 -7.85 -8.98
CA PRO A 33 19.07 -6.41 -8.95
C PRO A 33 17.96 -5.81 -8.09
N TYR A 34 18.36 -5.12 -7.02
CA TYR A 34 17.44 -4.44 -6.13
C TYR A 34 16.56 -3.51 -6.94
N ARG A 35 15.30 -3.91 -7.15
CA ARG A 35 14.31 -3.09 -7.84
C ARG A 35 13.92 -1.98 -6.88
N ILE A 36 14.63 -0.85 -6.97
CA ILE A 36 14.36 0.35 -6.17
C ILE A 36 12.88 0.71 -6.40
N PRO A 37 12.06 0.78 -5.35
CA PRO A 37 10.67 1.19 -5.50
C PRO A 37 10.66 2.63 -6.02
N ASN A 38 10.02 2.84 -7.16
CA ASN A 38 9.94 4.15 -7.79
C ASN A 38 9.26 5.14 -6.80
N PRO A 39 9.96 6.18 -6.31
CA PRO A 39 9.44 7.06 -5.28
C PRO A 39 8.25 7.84 -5.84
N LYS A 40 7.03 7.46 -5.43
CA LYS A 40 5.83 8.23 -5.76
C LYS A 40 5.85 9.51 -4.93
N GLY A 41 6.00 10.63 -5.61
CA GLY A 41 5.88 11.96 -5.02
C GLY A 41 4.52 12.21 -4.35
N PRO A 42 4.39 13.26 -3.54
CA PRO A 42 3.16 13.56 -2.81
C PRO A 42 2.00 13.81 -3.79
N VAL A 43 1.02 12.90 -3.80
CA VAL A 43 -0.21 13.05 -4.59
C VAL A 43 -1.08 14.12 -3.92
N VAL A 44 -1.03 15.35 -4.46
CA VAL A 44 -1.96 16.41 -4.08
C VAL A 44 -3.34 16.04 -4.63
N LYS A 45 -4.22 15.58 -3.75
CA LYS A 45 -5.62 15.34 -4.10
C LYS A 45 -6.31 16.71 -4.20
N VAL A 46 -6.37 17.25 -5.42
CA VAL A 46 -7.22 18.41 -5.71
C VAL A 46 -8.66 17.98 -5.46
N LYS A 47 -9.24 18.44 -4.34
CA LYS A 47 -10.68 18.36 -4.13
C LYS A 47 -11.30 19.31 -5.14
N LYS A 48 -11.95 18.78 -6.17
CA LYS A 48 -12.91 19.56 -6.96
C LYS A 48 -14.02 19.99 -5.99
N SER A 49 -14.03 21.26 -5.62
CA SER A 49 -15.21 21.88 -5.02
C SER A 49 -16.33 21.76 -6.04
N LYS A 50 -17.36 21.01 -5.71
CA LYS A 50 -18.61 21.05 -6.46
C LYS A 50 -19.21 22.42 -6.15
N LYS A 51 -19.07 23.38 -7.08
CA LYS A 51 -19.89 24.60 -7.02
C LYS A 51 -21.33 24.12 -7.02
N LYS A 52 -22.02 24.35 -5.91
CA LYS A 52 -23.48 24.29 -5.85
C LYS A 52 -23.86 25.74 -6.10
N ASP A 53 -24.28 26.06 -7.31
CA ASP A 53 -24.85 27.37 -7.60
C ASP A 53 -26.11 27.52 -6.72
N PRO A 54 -26.23 28.60 -5.92
CA PRO A 54 -27.37 28.79 -5.03
C PRO A 54 -28.65 29.20 -5.77
N ASP A 55 -28.56 29.57 -7.06
CA ASP A 55 -29.67 30.26 -7.77
C ASP A 55 -30.43 29.37 -8.75
N ALA A 56 -30.25 28.05 -8.71
CA ALA A 56 -30.96 27.13 -9.61
C ALA A 56 -32.30 26.63 -9.01
N THR A 57 -33.06 27.50 -8.35
CA THR A 57 -34.37 27.13 -7.78
C THR A 57 -35.42 28.22 -8.00
N GLU A 58 -35.35 28.93 -9.13
CA GLU A 58 -36.42 29.82 -9.55
C GLU A 58 -36.79 29.50 -11.00
N ALA A 59 -38.03 29.05 -11.21
CA ALA A 59 -38.61 28.97 -12.54
C ALA A 59 -38.92 30.40 -13.02
N ALA A 60 -38.82 30.64 -14.32
CA ALA A 60 -39.00 31.97 -14.94
C ALA A 60 -40.38 32.62 -14.68
N ASP A 61 -41.34 31.88 -14.12
CA ASP A 61 -42.70 32.32 -13.80
C ASP A 61 -42.90 32.66 -12.31
N GLY A 62 -41.84 32.67 -11.48
CA GLY A 62 -41.92 33.09 -10.07
C GLY A 62 -42.67 32.12 -9.14
N SER A 63 -43.01 30.92 -9.60
CA SER A 63 -43.57 29.87 -8.75
C SER A 63 -42.47 29.02 -8.11
N SER A 64 -42.55 28.88 -6.78
CA SER A 64 -41.71 27.94 -6.04
C SER A 64 -42.18 26.52 -6.33
N THR A 65 -41.44 25.80 -7.18
CA THR A 65 -41.61 24.35 -7.24
C THR A 65 -41.01 23.77 -5.97
N ASP A 66 -41.87 23.35 -5.04
CA ASP A 66 -41.47 22.56 -3.88
C ASP A 66 -40.89 21.24 -4.39
N ALA A 67 -39.60 21.26 -4.73
CA ALA A 67 -38.81 20.08 -5.00
C ALA A 67 -38.85 19.26 -3.71
N ALA A 68 -39.62 18.17 -3.75
CA ALA A 68 -39.79 17.21 -2.67
C ALA A 68 -38.50 17.09 -1.86
N VAL A 69 -38.52 17.69 -0.66
CA VAL A 69 -37.40 17.67 0.28
C VAL A 69 -37.29 16.24 0.75
N GLU A 70 -36.50 15.44 0.05
CA GLU A 70 -36.04 14.14 0.50
C GLU A 70 -35.69 14.25 1.99
N PRO A 71 -36.33 13.47 2.88
CA PRO A 71 -36.15 13.65 4.31
C PRO A 71 -34.66 13.53 4.62
N ALA A 72 -34.13 14.54 5.31
CA ALA A 72 -32.73 14.62 5.67
C ALA A 72 -32.30 13.27 6.28
N LYS A 73 -31.47 12.53 5.55
CA LYS A 73 -31.06 11.17 5.96
C LYS A 73 -30.53 11.24 7.37
N VAL A 74 -31.28 10.68 8.32
CA VAL A 74 -30.93 10.68 9.73
C VAL A 74 -29.56 10.05 9.89
N GLN A 75 -28.57 10.87 10.20
CA GLN A 75 -27.18 10.43 10.27
C GLN A 75 -27.00 9.55 11.51
N LYS A 76 -27.01 8.23 11.31
CA LYS A 76 -26.84 7.22 12.37
C LYS A 76 -25.39 7.25 12.89
N ASN A 77 -25.15 8.11 13.87
CA ASN A 77 -23.88 8.20 14.60
C ASN A 77 -23.80 7.08 15.65
N SER A 78 -22.66 6.38 15.71
CA SER A 78 -22.39 5.36 16.73
C SER A 78 -21.45 5.95 17.78
N TYR A 79 -21.75 5.74 19.05
CA TYR A 79 -20.95 6.23 20.18
C TYR A 79 -20.19 5.08 20.85
N ASP A 80 -19.11 5.40 21.55
CA ASP A 80 -18.40 4.46 22.42
C ASP A 80 -19.01 4.39 23.83
N LYS A 81 -18.44 3.55 24.70
CA LYS A 81 -18.91 3.37 26.09
C LYS A 81 -18.76 4.64 26.94
N ASN A 82 -17.92 5.57 26.52
CA ASN A 82 -17.66 6.84 27.20
C ASN A 82 -18.52 7.97 26.61
N GLY A 83 -19.47 7.65 25.71
CA GLY A 83 -20.35 8.63 25.07
C GLY A 83 -19.67 9.46 23.98
N LEU A 84 -18.45 9.12 23.55
CA LEU A 84 -17.75 9.84 22.49
C LEU A 84 -18.10 9.27 21.12
N LEU A 85 -18.26 10.15 20.12
CA LEU A 85 -18.54 9.74 18.75
C LEU A 85 -17.45 8.80 18.23
N LYS A 86 -17.86 7.58 17.86
CA LYS A 86 -16.95 6.58 17.33
C LYS A 86 -16.38 7.06 16.02
N LYS A 87 -15.04 7.10 15.94
CA LYS A 87 -14.35 7.45 14.69
C LYS A 87 -14.80 6.52 13.54
N PRO A 88 -14.97 7.04 12.31
CA PRO A 88 -15.30 6.22 11.15
C PRO A 88 -14.36 5.02 11.03
N LYS A 89 -14.90 3.86 10.66
CA LYS A 89 -14.17 2.58 10.58
C LYS A 89 -12.84 2.70 9.84
N MET A 90 -12.82 3.46 8.74
CA MET A 90 -11.60 3.75 7.96
C MET A 90 -10.53 4.50 8.75
N ASN A 91 -10.90 5.46 9.60
CA ASN A 91 -9.94 6.20 10.42
C ASN A 91 -9.43 5.36 11.61
N ARG A 92 -10.23 4.40 12.11
CA ARG A 92 -9.78 3.44 13.13
C ARG A 92 -8.77 2.42 12.60
N ARG A 93 -8.89 2.02 11.34
CA ARG A 93 -8.01 1.04 10.69
C ARG A 93 -6.68 1.64 10.18
N LYS A 94 -6.57 2.97 10.12
CA LYS A 94 -5.33 3.62 9.68
C LYS A 94 -4.25 3.44 10.74
N LEU A 95 -3.13 2.86 10.35
CA LEU A 95 -1.90 2.96 11.12
C LEU A 95 -1.56 4.44 11.31
N LYS A 96 -1.32 4.86 12.56
CA LYS A 96 -0.83 6.21 12.83
C LYS A 96 0.48 6.38 12.06
N LYS A 97 0.54 7.38 11.18
CA LYS A 97 1.78 7.72 10.50
C LYS A 97 2.77 8.16 11.57
N LYS A 98 3.94 7.52 11.61
CA LYS A 98 5.07 8.05 12.37
C LYS A 98 5.51 9.33 11.65
N ILE A 99 5.27 10.47 12.28
CA ILE A 99 5.67 11.80 11.81
C ILE A 99 6.98 12.10 12.55
N GLY A 100 8.11 12.08 11.84
CA GLY A 100 9.45 12.21 12.40
C GLY A 100 10.47 11.29 11.73
N GLN A 101 11.75 11.54 11.98
CA GLN A 101 12.86 10.83 11.37
C GLN A 101 12.85 9.35 11.78
N ARG A 102 12.73 8.44 10.80
CA ARG A 102 12.64 7.01 11.08
C ARG A 102 14.02 6.47 11.44
N ARG A 103 14.12 5.77 12.56
CA ARG A 103 15.32 4.99 12.90
C ARG A 103 15.15 3.55 12.43
N PHE A 104 16.11 3.03 11.67
CA PHE A 104 16.20 1.63 11.30
C PHE A 104 17.54 1.10 11.80
N LEU A 105 17.51 0.08 12.67
CA LEU A 105 18.72 -0.46 13.33
C LEU A 105 19.58 0.63 14.00
N GLY A 106 18.94 1.61 14.66
CA GLY A 106 19.64 2.71 15.35
C GLY A 106 20.07 3.89 14.47
N ILE A 107 20.06 3.73 13.14
CA ILE A 107 20.47 4.78 12.19
C ILE A 107 19.26 5.60 11.77
N THR A 108 19.38 6.93 11.80
CA THR A 108 18.36 7.85 11.29
C THR A 108 18.34 7.85 9.76
N LEU A 109 17.20 7.52 9.16
CA LEU A 109 17.01 7.62 7.71
C LEU A 109 16.87 9.10 7.31
N PRO A 110 17.57 9.55 6.25
CA PRO A 110 17.50 10.93 5.78
C PRO A 110 16.29 11.16 4.87
N PHE A 111 15.08 10.77 5.31
CA PHE A 111 13.79 11.08 4.68
C PHE A 111 12.59 10.78 5.60
#